data_AF-A0A830BRB6-F1
#
_entry.id   AF-A0A830BRB6-F1
#
_cell.length_a   1.000
_cell.length_b   1.000
_cell.length_c   1.000
_cell.angle_alpha   90.00
_cell.angle_beta   90.00
_cell.angle_gamma   90.00
#
_symmetry.space_group_name_H-M   'P 1'
#
loop_
_entity.id
_entity.type
_entity.pdbx_description
1 polymer ?
#
loop_
_entity_poly.entity_id
_entity_poly.type
_entity_poly.pdbx_seq_one_letter_code
_entity_poly.pdbx_strand_id
1 'polypeptide(L)'
;MGKGKTTSERLVLIDTLERLGVAYHFDQETEEQLEVILKSDSEEEEDLFTTALRFRLLRQHRHFVSCSVFNKFKGEDNKFKETLNNDAKGLLSLYEAAHVRIHGEQILDEAVAFTVHHLKRMVQQLESPLQDQVKRALEQPLHRGIPRIETRYYIPLYEKDCSKNELLLKLAKLDFNYLQNMYKNELHELSRWWNELNPGMPYARNRVVEAYVWGLAYHFEPQYSYARVGVTKSIQMLTVLDDTYDNCASVEESDLFTKIMERWNIDEIDQLPDYMKPIYECVLRIYDDYERDAAKQGKLFVVPYAKQTVKDICRAQSKGLKWTLGGQMTSFEDYLKMTLVTSCIYVMCSATFPGMKSVSKETIGWLRSEPKIVIAAAKVCIYARRLRGHYHM
;
A
#
# COMPACT_ATOMS: atom_id res chain seq x y z
N MET A 1 -13.95 26.49 3.30
CA MET A 1 -13.23 27.16 2.19
C MET A 1 -14.05 28.36 1.70
N GLY A 2 -13.44 29.52 1.43
CA GLY A 2 -14.16 30.77 1.10
C GLY A 2 -14.67 30.84 -0.35
N LYS A 3 -15.85 31.47 -0.55
CA LYS A 3 -16.42 31.78 -1.87
C LYS A 3 -15.49 32.75 -2.62
N GLY A 4 -14.95 32.35 -3.77
CA GLY A 4 -14.11 33.21 -4.63
C GLY A 4 -12.90 32.54 -5.29
N LYS A 5 -12.55 31.28 -4.95
CA LYS A 5 -11.42 30.59 -5.57
C LYS A 5 -11.75 29.97 -6.94
N THR A 6 -10.84 30.12 -7.89
CA THR A 6 -10.89 29.48 -9.22
C THR A 6 -10.78 27.95 -9.09
N THR A 7 -11.20 27.20 -10.11
CA THR A 7 -11.08 25.73 -10.14
C THR A 7 -9.63 25.27 -9.93
N SER A 8 -8.67 25.93 -10.59
CA SER A 8 -7.24 25.62 -10.47
C SER A 8 -6.73 25.83 -9.03
N GLU A 9 -7.12 26.92 -8.36
CA GLU A 9 -6.73 27.18 -6.96
C GLU A 9 -7.28 26.12 -5.98
N ARG A 10 -8.49 25.59 -6.24
CA ARG A 10 -9.07 24.52 -5.43
C ARG A 10 -8.31 23.21 -5.61
N LEU A 11 -8.01 22.85 -6.86
CA LEU A 11 -7.21 21.66 -7.19
C LEU A 11 -5.83 21.72 -6.55
N VAL A 12 -5.14 22.86 -6.67
CA VAL A 12 -3.81 23.06 -6.05
C VAL A 12 -3.89 22.93 -4.52
N LEU A 13 -4.94 23.47 -3.90
CA LEU A 13 -5.10 23.34 -2.45
C LEU A 13 -5.31 21.88 -2.02
N ILE A 14 -6.18 21.14 -2.72
CA ILE A 14 -6.44 19.72 -2.43
C ILE A 14 -5.13 18.91 -2.59
N ASP A 15 -4.43 19.06 -3.71
CA ASP A 15 -3.15 18.39 -3.95
C ASP A 15 -2.11 18.72 -2.88
N THR A 16 -2.06 20.00 -2.45
CA THR A 16 -1.16 20.43 -1.38
C THR A 16 -1.50 19.76 -0.05
N LEU A 17 -2.79 19.67 0.32
CA LEU A 17 -3.23 19.00 1.56
C LEU A 17 -2.89 17.51 1.54
N GLU A 18 -3.09 16.83 0.40
CA GLU A 18 -2.77 15.42 0.21
C GLU A 18 -1.26 15.16 0.30
N ARG A 19 -0.46 15.94 -0.43
CA ARG A 19 1.00 15.80 -0.45
C ARG A 19 1.63 16.16 0.89
N LEU A 20 1.13 17.18 1.59
CA LEU A 20 1.51 17.51 2.97
C LEU A 20 1.01 16.48 3.98
N GLY A 21 0.14 15.56 3.55
CA GLY A 21 -0.27 14.44 4.35
C GLY A 21 -1.25 14.80 5.47
N VAL A 22 -2.02 15.88 5.29
CA VAL A 22 -3.00 16.38 6.26
C VAL A 22 -4.43 16.35 5.71
N ALA A 23 -4.62 15.88 4.47
CA ALA A 23 -5.94 15.76 3.83
C ALA A 23 -6.94 14.90 4.63
N TYR A 24 -6.45 13.92 5.41
CA TYR A 24 -7.30 13.04 6.23
C TYR A 24 -8.11 13.77 7.33
N HIS A 25 -7.77 15.03 7.63
CA HIS A 25 -8.56 15.90 8.51
C HIS A 25 -9.74 16.56 7.79
N PHE A 26 -9.79 16.48 6.46
CA PHE A 26 -10.70 17.22 5.59
C PHE A 26 -11.33 16.31 4.51
N ASP A 27 -11.49 15.01 4.79
CA ASP A 27 -11.98 14.03 3.81
C ASP A 27 -13.33 14.46 3.22
N GLN A 28 -14.27 14.90 4.07
CA GLN A 28 -15.59 15.33 3.64
C GLN A 28 -15.53 16.60 2.78
N GLU A 29 -14.83 17.64 3.25
CA GLU A 29 -14.72 18.90 2.51
C GLU A 29 -13.98 18.72 1.18
N THR A 30 -13.00 17.82 1.13
CA THR A 30 -12.26 17.48 -0.09
C THR A 30 -13.20 16.84 -1.11
N GLU A 31 -13.97 15.84 -0.71
CA GLU A 31 -14.94 15.17 -1.59
C GLU A 31 -16.00 16.15 -2.10
N GLU A 32 -16.57 16.98 -1.23
CA GLU A 32 -17.55 18.02 -1.60
C GLU A 32 -16.99 18.99 -2.64
N GLN A 33 -15.70 19.38 -2.54
CA GLN A 33 -15.07 20.22 -3.55
C GLN A 33 -14.82 19.49 -4.86
N LEU A 34 -14.41 18.22 -4.82
CA LEU A 34 -14.19 17.43 -6.03
C LEU A 34 -15.49 17.19 -6.80
N GLU A 35 -16.61 16.98 -6.12
CA GLU A 35 -17.92 16.90 -6.78
C GLU A 35 -18.31 18.20 -7.48
N VAL A 36 -18.01 19.36 -6.87
CA VAL A 36 -18.26 20.67 -7.50
C VAL A 36 -17.38 20.85 -8.74
N ILE A 37 -16.12 20.43 -8.67
CA ILE A 37 -15.19 20.47 -9.81
C ILE A 37 -15.63 19.51 -10.91
N LEU A 38 -16.14 18.33 -10.57
CA LEU A 38 -16.65 17.37 -11.55
C LEU A 38 -17.81 17.95 -12.37
N LYS A 39 -18.69 18.73 -11.72
CA LYS A 39 -19.88 19.34 -12.35
C LYS A 39 -19.59 20.62 -13.14
N SER A 40 -18.37 21.16 -13.10
CA SER A 40 -18.04 22.39 -13.83
C SER A 40 -17.65 22.13 -15.29
N ASP A 41 -18.28 22.85 -16.22
CA ASP A 41 -18.07 22.76 -17.69
C ASP A 41 -16.71 23.30 -18.19
N SER A 42 -15.75 23.60 -17.32
CA SER A 42 -14.53 24.34 -17.67
C SER A 42 -13.44 23.54 -18.40
N GLU A 43 -13.73 22.40 -19.03
CA GLU A 43 -12.69 21.52 -19.58
C GLU A 43 -11.96 22.07 -20.81
N GLU A 44 -12.59 22.94 -21.63
CA GLU A 44 -12.05 23.31 -22.95
C GLU A 44 -10.87 24.31 -22.88
N GLU A 45 -10.87 25.25 -21.92
CA GLU A 45 -9.84 26.32 -21.82
C GLU A 45 -8.72 26.03 -20.81
N GLU A 46 -8.77 24.89 -20.09
CA GLU A 46 -7.77 24.56 -19.07
C GLU A 46 -6.38 24.26 -19.68
N ASP A 47 -5.32 24.80 -19.05
CA ASP A 47 -3.93 24.47 -19.38
C ASP A 47 -3.57 23.01 -19.05
N LEU A 48 -2.38 22.57 -19.49
CA LEU A 48 -1.90 21.20 -19.29
C LEU A 48 -1.83 20.83 -17.80
N PHE A 49 -1.29 21.74 -16.99
CA PHE A 49 -1.14 21.54 -15.55
C PHE A 49 -2.49 21.27 -14.88
N THR A 50 -3.48 22.14 -15.11
CA THR A 50 -4.80 22.10 -14.51
C THR A 50 -5.59 20.88 -15.00
N THR A 51 -5.57 20.61 -16.31
CA THR A 51 -6.26 19.44 -16.88
C THR A 51 -5.71 18.14 -16.31
N ALA A 52 -4.38 18.00 -16.24
CA ALA A 52 -3.75 16.81 -15.69
C ALA A 52 -3.97 16.65 -14.18
N LEU A 53 -3.92 17.76 -13.43
CA LEU A 53 -4.16 17.75 -11.99
C LEU A 53 -5.61 17.36 -11.67
N ARG A 54 -6.56 17.95 -12.38
CA ARG A 54 -7.99 17.63 -12.29
C ARG A 54 -8.25 16.16 -12.59
N PHE A 55 -7.73 15.65 -13.71
CA PHE A 55 -7.86 14.25 -14.09
C PHE A 55 -7.33 13.32 -13.00
N ARG A 56 -6.12 13.59 -12.50
CA ARG A 56 -5.48 12.77 -11.47
C ARG A 56 -6.29 12.74 -10.19
N LEU A 57 -6.62 13.91 -9.62
CA LEU A 57 -7.33 13.98 -8.34
C LEU A 57 -8.71 13.30 -8.44
N LEU A 58 -9.49 13.61 -9.47
CA LEU A 58 -10.80 12.98 -9.66
C LEU A 58 -10.70 11.45 -9.75
N ARG A 59 -9.74 10.92 -10.52
CA ARG A 59 -9.51 9.47 -10.64
C ARG A 59 -9.06 8.83 -9.32
N GLN A 60 -8.17 9.49 -8.56
CA GLN A 60 -7.74 9.00 -7.24
C GLN A 60 -8.90 8.94 -6.24
N HIS A 61 -9.83 9.88 -6.34
CA HIS A 61 -11.08 9.93 -5.57
C HIS A 61 -12.24 9.16 -6.22
N ARG A 62 -11.93 8.24 -7.15
CA ARG A 62 -12.87 7.25 -7.72
C ARG A 62 -13.95 7.84 -8.63
N HIS A 63 -13.80 9.10 -9.04
CA HIS A 63 -14.62 9.69 -10.09
C HIS A 63 -14.08 9.29 -11.46
N PHE A 64 -14.98 8.82 -12.34
CA PHE A 64 -14.60 8.48 -13.70
C PHE A 64 -14.48 9.76 -14.55
N VAL A 65 -13.28 10.00 -15.09
CA VAL A 65 -12.99 11.09 -16.03
C VAL A 65 -12.35 10.49 -17.27
N SER A 66 -12.86 10.78 -18.46
CA SER A 66 -12.31 10.23 -19.70
C SER A 66 -10.88 10.72 -19.96
N CYS A 67 -9.97 9.84 -20.41
CA CYS A 67 -8.63 10.26 -20.83
C CYS A 67 -8.64 11.12 -22.11
N SER A 68 -9.79 11.25 -22.79
CA SER A 68 -9.97 12.11 -23.97
C SER A 68 -9.75 13.60 -23.66
N VAL A 69 -9.80 14.01 -22.40
CA VAL A 69 -9.47 15.40 -21.97
C VAL A 69 -8.06 15.81 -22.40
N PHE A 70 -7.16 14.85 -22.66
CA PHE A 70 -5.81 15.11 -23.13
C PHE A 70 -5.68 15.27 -24.65
N ASN A 71 -6.73 14.99 -25.44
CA ASN A 71 -6.69 15.10 -26.90
C ASN A 71 -6.37 16.52 -27.39
N LYS A 72 -6.80 17.56 -26.66
CA LYS A 72 -6.48 18.97 -26.99
C LYS A 72 -4.98 19.29 -26.95
N PHE A 73 -4.19 18.48 -26.24
CA PHE A 73 -2.73 18.58 -26.18
C PHE A 73 -2.01 17.77 -27.26
N LYS A 74 -2.76 17.08 -28.14
CA LYS A 74 -2.22 16.35 -29.28
C LYS A 74 -2.28 17.17 -30.57
N GLY A 75 -1.28 17.00 -31.43
CA GLY A 75 -1.22 17.59 -32.77
C GLY A 75 -2.03 16.80 -33.81
N GLU A 76 -2.00 17.25 -35.06
CA GLU A 76 -2.67 16.59 -36.19
C GLU A 76 -2.14 15.17 -36.46
N ASP A 77 -0.88 14.92 -36.11
CA ASP A 77 -0.24 13.60 -36.18
C ASP A 77 -0.67 12.64 -35.06
N ASN A 78 -1.63 13.07 -34.23
CA ASN A 78 -2.09 12.35 -33.06
C ASN A 78 -0.94 11.99 -32.09
N LYS A 79 0.02 12.90 -31.90
CA LYS A 79 1.03 12.83 -30.82
C LYS A 79 0.96 14.06 -29.94
N PHE A 80 1.48 13.98 -28.71
CA PHE A 80 1.58 15.16 -27.84
C PHE A 80 2.41 16.27 -28.52
N LYS A 81 1.90 17.50 -28.48
CA LYS A 81 2.53 18.65 -29.14
C LYS A 81 3.91 18.90 -28.53
N GLU A 82 4.94 18.93 -29.38
CA GLU A 82 6.32 19.26 -28.97
C GLU A 82 6.45 20.67 -28.36
N THR A 83 5.50 21.57 -28.63
CA THR A 83 5.44 22.91 -28.01
C THR A 83 5.24 22.86 -26.48
N LEU A 84 4.83 21.73 -25.92
CA LEU A 84 4.70 21.51 -24.47
C LEU A 84 6.07 21.32 -23.79
N ASN A 85 7.16 21.19 -24.54
CA ASN A 85 8.50 20.88 -24.02
C ASN A 85 9.10 21.92 -23.06
N ASN A 86 8.51 23.13 -22.97
CA ASN A 86 8.95 24.18 -22.06
C ASN A 86 8.08 24.28 -20.79
N ASP A 87 6.95 23.57 -20.71
CA ASP A 87 6.05 23.57 -19.54
C ASP A 87 6.40 22.43 -18.57
N ALA A 88 7.49 22.61 -17.82
CA ALA A 88 7.96 21.62 -16.85
C ALA A 88 6.89 21.23 -15.82
N LYS A 89 6.07 22.20 -15.37
CA LYS A 89 5.04 21.99 -14.35
C LYS A 89 3.85 21.22 -14.93
N GLY A 90 3.41 21.55 -16.14
CA GLY A 90 2.38 20.80 -16.85
C GLY A 90 2.82 19.38 -17.19
N LEU A 91 4.05 19.19 -17.67
CA LEU A 91 4.61 17.87 -17.95
C LEU A 91 4.73 17.00 -16.70
N LEU A 92 5.14 17.58 -15.56
CA LEU A 92 5.15 16.86 -14.28
C LEU A 92 3.73 16.45 -13.85
N SER A 93 2.75 17.34 -13.99
CA SER A 93 1.35 17.02 -13.68
C SER A 93 0.80 15.91 -14.58
N LEU A 94 1.08 15.96 -15.89
CA LEU A 94 0.71 14.93 -16.86
C LEU A 94 1.40 13.59 -16.56
N TYR A 95 2.67 13.61 -16.17
CA TYR A 95 3.40 12.41 -15.75
C TYR A 95 2.67 11.70 -14.60
N GLU A 96 2.33 12.43 -13.54
CA GLU A 96 1.63 11.87 -12.38
C GLU A 96 0.22 11.39 -12.75
N ALA A 97 -0.50 12.14 -13.59
CA ALA A 97 -1.83 11.76 -14.09
C ALA A 97 -1.80 10.48 -14.94
N ALA A 98 -0.74 10.26 -15.71
CA ALA A 98 -0.62 9.08 -16.55
C ALA A 98 -0.41 7.77 -15.74
N HIS A 99 -0.04 7.86 -14.46
CA HIS A 99 0.09 6.69 -13.57
C HIS A 99 -1.22 6.22 -12.94
N VAL A 100 -2.32 6.99 -13.05
CA VAL A 100 -3.66 6.56 -12.61
C VAL A 100 -4.50 5.91 -13.73
N ARG A 101 -3.86 5.60 -14.86
CA ARG A 101 -4.50 5.02 -16.05
C ARG A 101 -5.11 3.63 -15.79
N ILE A 102 -6.14 3.30 -16.55
CA ILE A 102 -6.76 1.98 -16.60
C ILE A 102 -6.57 1.32 -17.97
N HIS A 103 -6.99 0.06 -18.11
CA HIS A 103 -6.89 -0.67 -19.36
C HIS A 103 -7.65 0.04 -20.50
N GLY A 104 -7.00 0.15 -21.66
CA GLY A 104 -7.58 0.75 -22.87
C GLY A 104 -7.20 2.23 -23.09
N GLU A 105 -6.49 2.86 -22.16
CA GLU A 105 -6.13 4.29 -22.25
C GLU A 105 -4.74 4.52 -22.86
N GLN A 106 -4.56 4.15 -24.13
CA GLN A 106 -3.26 4.23 -24.84
C GLN A 106 -2.63 5.63 -24.81
N ILE A 107 -3.46 6.68 -24.82
CA ILE A 107 -3.00 8.08 -24.69
C ILE A 107 -2.16 8.31 -23.42
N LEU A 108 -2.46 7.59 -22.32
CA LEU A 108 -1.70 7.72 -21.07
C LEU A 108 -0.42 6.88 -21.08
N ASP A 109 -0.36 5.79 -21.85
CA ASP A 109 0.92 5.09 -22.10
C ASP A 109 1.89 5.99 -22.90
N GLU A 110 1.37 6.65 -23.95
CA GLU A 110 2.11 7.67 -24.71
C GLU A 110 2.54 8.84 -23.82
N ALA A 111 1.65 9.31 -22.93
CA ALA A 111 1.94 10.40 -22.02
C ALA A 111 3.11 10.09 -21.08
N VAL A 112 3.21 8.87 -20.54
CA VAL A 112 4.37 8.47 -19.73
C VAL A 112 5.66 8.54 -20.54
N ALA A 113 5.68 7.98 -21.75
CA ALA A 113 6.88 7.99 -22.59
C ALA A 113 7.31 9.43 -22.94
N PHE A 114 6.35 10.26 -23.35
CA PHE A 114 6.56 11.65 -23.70
C PHE A 114 7.10 12.46 -22.51
N THR A 115 6.39 12.44 -21.38
CA THR A 115 6.78 13.23 -20.20
C THR A 115 8.12 12.79 -19.63
N VAL A 116 8.42 11.48 -19.56
CA VAL A 116 9.73 11.00 -19.09
C VAL A 116 10.87 11.52 -19.97
N HIS A 117 10.70 11.50 -21.29
CA HIS A 117 11.70 12.00 -22.24
C HIS A 117 12.01 13.49 -22.02
N HIS A 118 10.97 14.32 -21.95
CA HIS A 118 11.14 15.77 -21.79
C HIS A 118 11.63 16.16 -20.39
N LEU A 119 11.04 15.59 -19.32
CA LEU A 119 11.43 15.88 -17.95
C LEU A 119 12.91 15.54 -17.69
N LYS A 120 13.41 14.40 -18.20
CA LYS A 120 14.83 14.03 -18.08
C LYS A 120 15.78 15.02 -18.75
N ARG A 121 15.37 15.66 -19.85
CA ARG A 121 16.21 16.61 -20.59
C ARG A 121 16.26 17.98 -19.92
N MET A 122 15.15 18.45 -19.36
CA MET A 122 15.08 19.77 -18.74
C MET A 122 15.48 19.80 -17.27
N VAL A 123 15.48 18.66 -16.56
CA VAL A 123 15.67 18.63 -15.09
C VAL A 123 16.93 19.38 -14.62
N GLN A 124 18.03 19.34 -15.38
CA GLN A 124 19.27 20.02 -15.02
C GLN A 124 19.20 21.55 -15.16
N GLN A 125 18.22 22.06 -15.91
CA GLN A 125 17.99 23.48 -16.16
C GLN A 125 16.93 24.08 -15.22
N LEU A 126 16.23 23.24 -14.46
CA LEU A 126 15.21 23.67 -13.50
C LEU A 126 15.83 24.11 -12.17
N GLU A 127 15.16 25.02 -11.48
CA GLU A 127 15.52 25.44 -10.12
C GLU A 127 14.71 24.68 -9.06
N SER A 128 15.24 24.59 -7.83
CA SER A 128 14.53 24.05 -6.66
C SER A 128 13.40 25.01 -6.26
N PRO A 129 12.20 24.53 -5.87
CA PRO A 129 11.86 23.14 -5.57
C PRO A 129 11.41 22.29 -6.76
N LEU A 130 11.11 22.87 -7.93
CA LEU A 130 10.57 22.14 -9.07
C LEU A 130 11.54 21.07 -9.60
N GLN A 131 12.83 21.38 -9.67
CA GLN A 131 13.87 20.41 -10.03
C GLN A 131 13.81 19.16 -9.14
N ASP A 132 13.72 19.36 -7.83
CA ASP A 132 13.71 18.27 -6.85
C ASP A 132 12.41 17.45 -6.96
N GLN A 133 11.28 18.10 -7.21
CA GLN A 133 10.01 17.41 -7.48
C GLN A 133 10.08 16.54 -8.74
N VAL A 134 10.67 17.05 -9.83
CA VAL A 134 10.86 16.28 -11.07
C VAL A 134 11.79 15.08 -10.84
N LYS A 135 12.91 15.26 -10.13
CA LYS A 135 13.81 14.15 -9.78
C LYS A 135 13.07 13.07 -8.99
N ARG A 136 12.32 13.47 -7.94
CA ARG A 136 11.56 12.55 -7.11
C ARG A 136 10.51 11.78 -7.93
N ALA A 137 9.74 12.47 -8.76
CA ALA A 137 8.69 11.84 -9.57
C ALA A 137 9.27 10.82 -10.56
N LEU A 138 10.40 11.12 -11.21
CA LEU A 138 11.07 10.21 -12.13
C LEU A 138 11.64 8.95 -11.45
N GLU A 139 11.98 9.02 -10.16
CA GLU A 139 12.36 7.87 -9.34
C GLU A 139 11.14 7.06 -8.89
N GLN A 140 10.10 7.76 -8.43
CA GLN A 140 8.91 7.17 -7.82
C GLN A 140 7.68 8.03 -8.13
N PRO A 141 6.75 7.55 -8.99
CA PRO A 141 5.48 8.21 -9.22
C PRO A 141 4.68 8.34 -7.93
N LEU A 142 4.01 9.48 -7.73
CA LEU A 142 3.22 9.77 -6.52
C LEU A 142 2.15 8.70 -6.29
N HIS A 143 1.40 8.31 -7.31
CA HIS A 143 0.32 7.33 -7.19
C HIS A 143 0.80 5.93 -6.76
N ARG A 144 2.08 5.62 -6.97
CA ARG A 144 2.71 4.35 -6.59
C ARG A 144 3.57 4.47 -5.33
N GLY A 145 3.70 5.68 -4.78
CA GLY A 145 4.49 5.97 -3.59
C GLY A 145 3.71 5.66 -2.31
N ILE A 146 4.45 5.44 -1.21
CA ILE A 146 3.84 5.26 0.11
C ILE A 146 3.50 6.65 0.67
N PRO A 147 2.24 6.96 1.04
CA PRO A 147 1.82 8.32 1.38
C PRO A 147 2.73 9.02 2.38
N ARG A 148 3.08 8.38 3.51
CA ARG A 148 3.97 8.99 4.52
C ARG A 148 5.39 9.23 4.05
N ILE A 149 5.92 8.38 3.17
CA ILE A 149 7.25 8.57 2.60
C ILE A 149 7.22 9.78 1.68
N GLU A 150 6.24 9.86 0.78
CA GLU A 150 6.10 11.02 -0.12
C GLU A 150 5.86 12.31 0.66
N THR A 151 5.04 12.29 1.72
CA THR A 151 4.85 13.44 2.61
C THR A 151 6.17 13.90 3.24
N ARG A 152 7.01 12.98 3.70
CA ARG A 152 8.31 13.31 4.31
C ARG A 152 9.25 14.00 3.32
N TYR A 153 9.19 13.63 2.03
CA TYR A 153 9.94 14.29 0.97
C TYR A 153 9.31 15.63 0.57
N TYR A 154 7.98 15.74 0.59
CA TYR A 154 7.27 16.92 0.10
C TYR A 154 7.32 18.10 1.08
N ILE A 155 7.25 17.87 2.40
CA ILE A 155 7.27 18.97 3.39
C ILE A 155 8.47 19.92 3.19
N PRO A 156 9.73 19.47 3.06
CA PRO A 156 10.86 20.35 2.77
C PRO A 156 10.78 21.05 1.41
N LEU A 157 10.16 20.44 0.41
CA LEU A 157 9.97 21.06 -0.92
C LEU A 157 8.94 22.19 -0.85
N TYR A 158 7.85 21.97 -0.12
CA TYR A 158 6.83 22.99 0.14
C TYR A 158 7.38 24.16 0.96
N GLU A 159 8.30 23.89 1.89
CA GLU A 159 8.97 24.94 2.67
C GLU A 159 9.83 25.89 1.81
N LYS A 160 10.40 25.39 0.71
CA LYS A 160 11.18 26.19 -0.25
C LYS A 160 10.31 26.99 -1.22
N ASP A 161 9.01 26.69 -1.32
CA ASP A 161 8.12 27.34 -2.27
C ASP A 161 7.81 28.78 -1.81
N CYS A 162 8.09 29.77 -2.67
CA CYS A 162 7.82 31.18 -2.39
C CYS A 162 6.31 31.49 -2.24
N SER A 163 5.45 30.65 -2.80
CA SER A 163 3.98 30.78 -2.76
C SER A 163 3.33 29.98 -1.62
N LYS A 164 4.13 29.35 -0.75
CA LYS A 164 3.63 28.47 0.30
C LYS A 164 2.68 29.18 1.27
N ASN A 165 1.71 28.41 1.78
CA ASN A 165 0.88 28.84 2.88
C ASN A 165 1.55 28.44 4.21
N GLU A 166 2.00 29.44 4.98
CA GLU A 166 2.72 29.22 6.24
C GLU A 166 1.89 28.45 7.29
N LEU A 167 0.57 28.63 7.31
CA LEU A 167 -0.31 27.90 8.23
C LEU A 167 -0.39 26.41 7.86
N LEU A 168 -0.48 26.09 6.56
CA LEU A 168 -0.47 24.70 6.09
C LEU A 168 0.88 24.03 6.35
N LEU A 169 1.99 24.72 6.11
CA LEU A 169 3.32 24.19 6.41
C LEU A 169 3.47 23.90 7.92
N LYS A 170 3.03 24.83 8.78
CA LYS A 170 3.06 24.65 10.23
C LYS A 170 2.20 23.47 10.66
N LEU A 171 0.98 23.34 10.14
CA LEU A 171 0.09 22.22 10.40
C LEU A 171 0.76 20.90 10.01
N ALA A 172 1.30 20.81 8.80
CA ALA A 172 1.95 19.60 8.29
C ALA A 172 3.14 19.16 9.14
N LYS A 173 4.01 20.10 9.56
CA LYS A 173 5.15 19.79 10.43
C LYS A 173 4.71 19.29 11.81
N LEU A 174 3.72 19.94 12.42
CA LEU A 174 3.22 19.55 13.73
C LEU A 174 2.51 18.19 13.67
N ASP A 175 1.63 17.98 12.70
CA ASP A 175 0.91 16.73 12.48
C ASP A 175 1.87 15.56 12.22
N PHE A 176 2.87 15.76 11.34
CA PHE A 176 3.88 14.74 11.05
C PHE A 176 4.66 14.32 12.31
N ASN A 177 5.07 15.29 13.14
CA ASN A 177 5.80 15.02 14.38
C ASN A 177 4.90 14.36 15.45
N TYR A 178 3.65 14.78 15.55
CA TYR A 178 2.67 14.16 16.44
C TYR A 178 2.48 12.67 16.09
N LEU A 179 2.22 12.38 14.81
CA LEU A 179 2.08 11.01 14.33
C LEU A 179 3.38 10.21 14.49
N GLN A 180 4.55 10.82 14.25
CA GLN A 180 5.83 10.15 14.47
C GLN A 180 6.02 9.70 15.93
N ASN A 181 5.60 10.50 16.90
CA ASN A 181 5.68 10.10 18.31
C ASN A 181 4.74 8.92 18.63
N MET A 182 3.53 8.93 18.09
CA MET A 182 2.62 7.79 18.18
C MET A 182 3.24 6.53 17.56
N TYR A 183 3.85 6.64 16.37
CA TYR A 183 4.51 5.50 15.71
C TYR A 183 5.68 4.96 16.52
N LYS A 184 6.49 5.82 17.13
CA LYS A 184 7.59 5.41 18.01
C LYS A 184 7.08 4.64 19.23
N ASN A 185 5.97 5.07 19.81
CA ASN A 185 5.34 4.36 20.92
C ASN A 185 4.82 2.99 20.47
N GLU A 186 4.11 2.92 19.34
CA GLU A 186 3.65 1.65 18.77
C GLU A 186 4.84 0.69 18.51
N LEU A 187 5.92 1.19 17.91
CA LEU A 187 7.11 0.39 17.63
C LEU A 187 7.83 -0.04 18.90
N HIS A 188 7.84 0.78 19.96
CA HIS A 188 8.38 0.41 21.26
C HIS A 188 7.63 -0.79 21.85
N GLU A 189 6.29 -0.75 21.85
CA GLU A 189 5.45 -1.87 22.30
C GLU A 189 5.68 -3.13 21.47
N LEU A 190 5.73 -3.00 20.14
CA LEU A 190 5.99 -4.11 19.23
C LEU A 190 7.39 -4.72 19.42
N SER A 191 8.39 -3.89 19.70
CA SER A 191 9.75 -4.35 19.98
C SER A 191 9.81 -5.12 21.29
N ARG A 192 9.11 -4.65 22.34
CA ARG A 192 9.01 -5.38 23.61
C ARG A 192 8.30 -6.72 23.42
N TRP A 193 7.16 -6.71 22.75
CA TRP A 193 6.40 -7.91 22.40
C TRP A 193 7.25 -8.96 21.67
N TRP A 194 8.03 -8.55 20.67
CA TRP A 194 8.88 -9.48 19.94
C TRP A 194 10.07 -9.98 20.77
N ASN A 195 10.68 -9.13 21.58
CA ASN A 195 11.79 -9.53 22.45
C ASN A 195 11.40 -10.58 23.49
N GLU A 196 10.13 -10.65 23.89
CA GLU A 196 9.62 -11.73 24.75
C GLU A 196 9.54 -13.09 24.02
N LEU A 197 9.27 -13.09 22.72
CA LEU A 197 9.01 -14.29 21.92
C LEU A 197 10.25 -14.80 21.17
N ASN A 198 11.09 -13.89 20.68
CA ASN A 198 12.26 -14.16 19.85
C ASN A 198 13.25 -15.18 20.43
N PRO A 199 13.51 -15.26 21.76
CA PRO A 199 14.43 -16.26 22.31
C PRO A 199 14.04 -17.71 22.00
N GLY A 200 12.76 -17.99 21.77
CA GLY A 200 12.30 -19.32 21.35
C GLY A 200 12.51 -19.63 19.87
N MET A 201 12.92 -18.65 19.05
CA MET A 201 13.02 -18.76 17.59
C MET A 201 14.28 -18.01 17.07
N PRO A 202 15.50 -18.35 17.57
CA PRO A 202 16.71 -17.56 17.27
C PRO A 202 17.16 -17.60 15.81
N TYR A 203 16.66 -18.57 15.02
CA TYR A 203 16.95 -18.69 13.59
C TYR A 203 16.06 -17.78 12.73
N ALA A 204 14.91 -17.34 13.25
CA ALA A 204 13.95 -16.57 12.47
C ALA A 204 14.42 -15.12 12.31
N ARG A 205 14.16 -14.54 11.13
CA ARG A 205 14.48 -13.15 10.86
C ARG A 205 13.63 -12.24 11.75
N ASN A 206 14.31 -11.35 12.47
CA ASN A 206 13.65 -10.23 13.14
C ASN A 206 13.38 -9.12 12.11
N ARG A 207 12.10 -8.92 11.77
CA ARG A 207 11.63 -7.95 10.77
C ARG A 207 10.58 -7.00 11.35
N VAL A 208 10.55 -6.79 12.67
CA VAL A 208 9.50 -5.98 13.32
C VAL A 208 9.44 -4.55 12.77
N VAL A 209 10.60 -3.93 12.51
CA VAL A 209 10.67 -2.56 11.99
C VAL A 209 10.17 -2.52 10.54
N GLU A 210 10.63 -3.45 9.70
CA GLU A 210 10.20 -3.56 8.31
C GLU A 210 8.70 -3.89 8.20
N ALA A 211 8.21 -4.81 9.03
CA ALA A 211 6.80 -5.17 9.16
C ALA A 211 5.95 -3.97 9.61
N TYR A 212 6.48 -3.13 10.50
CA TYR A 212 5.80 -1.91 10.91
C TYR A 212 5.70 -0.87 9.79
N VAL A 213 6.74 -0.76 8.94
CA VAL A 213 6.67 0.08 7.73
C VAL A 213 5.57 -0.40 6.78
N TRP A 214 5.33 -1.72 6.67
CA TRP A 214 4.21 -2.25 5.88
C TRP A 214 2.85 -1.88 6.49
N GLY A 215 2.70 -1.96 7.82
CA GLY A 215 1.52 -1.47 8.51
C GLY A 215 1.26 0.01 8.24
N LEU A 216 2.30 0.84 8.33
CA LEU A 216 2.25 2.28 8.04
C LEU A 216 1.87 2.57 6.59
N ALA A 217 2.33 1.74 5.65
CA ALA A 217 1.99 1.86 4.24
C ALA A 217 0.52 1.54 3.96
N TYR A 218 -0.09 0.65 4.77
CA TYR A 218 -1.51 0.34 4.70
C TYR A 218 -2.36 1.50 5.21
N HIS A 219 -2.07 1.97 6.44
CA HIS A 219 -2.79 3.06 7.08
C HIS A 219 -1.90 3.84 8.04
N PHE A 220 -1.74 5.14 7.81
CA PHE A 220 -0.90 6.00 8.64
C PHE A 220 -1.69 6.83 9.65
N GLU A 221 -2.97 7.03 9.40
CA GLU A 221 -3.84 7.90 10.17
C GLU A 221 -3.98 7.38 11.61
N PRO A 222 -4.14 8.26 12.61
CA PRO A 222 -4.08 7.88 14.03
C PRO A 222 -5.15 6.86 14.44
N GLN A 223 -6.35 6.92 13.85
CA GLN A 223 -7.44 5.99 14.09
C GLN A 223 -7.12 4.53 13.72
N TYR A 224 -6.09 4.30 12.91
CA TYR A 224 -5.66 2.98 12.45
C TYR A 224 -4.45 2.42 13.20
N SER A 225 -4.12 2.96 14.39
CA SER A 225 -3.09 2.43 15.29
C SER A 225 -3.22 0.91 15.51
N TYR A 226 -4.44 0.46 15.79
CA TYR A 226 -4.77 -0.95 15.91
C TYR A 226 -4.37 -1.77 14.68
N ALA A 227 -4.73 -1.29 13.48
CA ALA A 227 -4.46 -1.99 12.23
C ALA A 227 -2.96 -2.09 11.96
N ARG A 228 -2.18 -1.02 12.24
CA ARG A 228 -0.71 -1.06 12.11
C ARG A 228 -0.08 -2.10 13.02
N VAL A 229 -0.49 -2.14 14.29
CA VAL A 229 0.01 -3.13 15.27
C VAL A 229 -0.37 -4.55 14.85
N GLY A 230 -1.63 -4.77 14.44
CA GLY A 230 -2.12 -6.06 13.97
C GLY A 230 -1.36 -6.56 12.74
N VAL A 231 -1.23 -5.72 11.70
CA VAL A 231 -0.47 -6.03 10.49
C VAL A 231 1.00 -6.33 10.82
N THR A 232 1.62 -5.57 11.72
CA THR A 232 3.03 -5.81 12.11
C THR A 232 3.20 -7.17 12.76
N LYS A 233 2.36 -7.51 13.75
CA LYS A 233 2.39 -8.82 14.41
C LYS A 233 2.16 -9.95 13.40
N SER A 234 1.19 -9.79 12.50
CA SER A 234 0.92 -10.77 11.44
C SER A 234 2.09 -10.95 10.48
N ILE A 235 2.75 -9.89 10.03
CA ILE A 235 3.90 -10.00 9.12
C ILE A 235 5.11 -10.63 9.82
N GLN A 236 5.38 -10.27 11.08
CA GLN A 236 6.45 -10.92 11.84
C GLN A 236 6.15 -12.42 12.02
N MET A 237 4.92 -12.79 12.37
CA MET A 237 4.48 -14.19 12.46
C MET A 237 4.65 -14.92 11.12
N LEU A 238 4.21 -14.32 10.02
CA LEU A 238 4.37 -14.90 8.68
C LEU A 238 5.84 -15.03 8.27
N THR A 239 6.72 -14.12 8.72
CA THR A 239 8.17 -14.21 8.49
C THR A 239 8.76 -15.43 9.20
N VAL A 240 8.36 -15.68 10.44
CA VAL A 240 8.78 -16.88 11.19
C VAL A 240 8.27 -18.15 10.51
N LEU A 241 7.01 -18.17 10.08
CA LEU A 241 6.46 -19.32 9.33
C LEU A 241 7.24 -19.55 8.03
N ASP A 242 7.47 -18.51 7.22
CA ASP A 242 8.30 -18.54 6.00
C ASP A 242 9.69 -19.11 6.29
N ASP A 243 10.39 -18.61 7.31
CA ASP A 243 11.72 -19.13 7.68
C ASP A 243 11.72 -20.59 8.09
N THR A 244 10.65 -21.02 8.77
CA THR A 244 10.52 -22.39 9.27
C THR A 244 10.28 -23.36 8.12
N TYR A 245 9.33 -23.05 7.23
CA TYR A 245 9.04 -23.91 6.08
C TYR A 245 10.17 -23.90 5.04
N ASP A 246 10.85 -22.77 4.82
CA ASP A 246 11.85 -22.67 3.75
C ASP A 246 13.23 -23.20 4.17
N ASN A 247 13.64 -23.03 5.43
CA ASN A 247 15.03 -23.24 5.84
C ASN A 247 15.24 -24.28 6.95
N CYS A 248 14.18 -24.72 7.65
CA CYS A 248 14.35 -25.53 8.86
C CYS A 248 13.59 -26.85 8.83
N ALA A 249 12.31 -26.83 8.47
CA ALA A 249 11.44 -27.99 8.59
C ALA A 249 11.78 -29.08 7.57
N SER A 250 11.77 -30.35 8.01
CA SER A 250 11.64 -31.47 7.08
C SER A 250 10.25 -31.51 6.44
N VAL A 251 10.06 -32.31 5.39
CA VAL A 251 8.73 -32.49 4.78
C VAL A 251 7.73 -33.05 5.79
N GLU A 252 8.15 -34.01 6.61
CA GLU A 252 7.34 -34.64 7.65
C GLU A 252 6.99 -33.66 8.77
N GLU A 253 7.95 -32.87 9.24
CA GLU A 253 7.73 -31.84 10.26
C GLU A 253 6.80 -30.73 9.75
N SER A 254 7.00 -30.29 8.50
CA SER A 254 6.13 -29.33 7.80
C SER A 254 4.68 -29.83 7.69
N ASP A 255 4.50 -31.11 7.33
CA ASP A 255 3.17 -31.73 7.25
C ASP A 255 2.50 -31.83 8.62
N LEU A 256 3.26 -32.24 9.64
CA LEU A 256 2.79 -32.31 11.01
C LEU A 256 2.35 -30.93 11.53
N PHE A 257 3.21 -29.91 11.37
CA PHE A 257 2.91 -28.54 11.77
C PHE A 257 1.66 -28.01 11.06
N THR A 258 1.56 -28.23 9.75
CA THR A 258 0.39 -27.82 8.96
C THR A 258 -0.89 -28.50 9.48
N LYS A 259 -0.83 -29.79 9.80
CA LYS A 259 -1.97 -30.55 10.33
C LYS A 259 -2.43 -30.03 11.70
N ILE A 260 -1.50 -29.66 12.58
CA ILE A 260 -1.81 -29.09 13.90
C ILE A 260 -2.37 -27.66 13.76
N MET A 261 -1.83 -26.86 12.83
CA MET A 261 -2.39 -25.56 12.48
C MET A 261 -3.83 -25.64 11.96
N GLU A 262 -4.18 -26.67 11.18
CA GLU A 262 -5.56 -26.89 10.71
C GLU A 262 -6.54 -27.12 11.86
N ARG A 263 -6.09 -27.77 12.92
CA ARG A 263 -6.93 -28.06 14.10
C ARG A 263 -7.04 -26.87 15.04
N TRP A 264 -5.98 -26.06 15.14
CA TRP A 264 -5.95 -24.86 15.98
C TRP A 264 -6.28 -25.18 17.45
N ASN A 265 -5.60 -26.19 18.02
CA ASN A 265 -5.77 -26.64 19.39
C ASN A 265 -4.43 -26.69 20.13
N ILE A 266 -4.31 -25.94 21.23
CA ILE A 266 -3.10 -25.89 22.05
C ILE A 266 -2.75 -27.26 22.65
N ASP A 267 -3.73 -28.12 22.92
CA ASP A 267 -3.50 -29.44 23.52
C ASP A 267 -2.67 -30.37 22.61
N GLU A 268 -2.52 -30.03 21.32
CA GLU A 268 -1.73 -30.81 20.37
C GLU A 268 -0.27 -30.37 20.28
N ILE A 269 0.13 -29.32 21.03
CA ILE A 269 1.47 -28.73 20.95
C ILE A 269 2.61 -29.72 21.25
N ASP A 270 2.37 -30.68 22.14
CA ASP A 270 3.38 -31.66 22.55
C ASP A 270 3.76 -32.65 21.43
N GLN A 271 2.96 -32.72 20.36
CA GLN A 271 3.30 -33.49 19.17
C GLN A 271 4.36 -32.80 18.31
N LEU A 272 4.55 -31.48 18.45
CA LEU A 272 5.52 -30.72 17.65
C LEU A 272 6.94 -30.89 18.17
N PRO A 273 7.96 -30.83 17.28
CA PRO A 273 9.34 -30.64 17.69
C PRO A 273 9.50 -29.40 18.59
N ASP A 274 10.41 -29.46 19.56
CA ASP A 274 10.57 -28.40 20.57
C ASP A 274 10.82 -27.01 19.97
N TYR A 275 11.50 -26.92 18.82
CA TYR A 275 11.75 -25.64 18.15
C TYR A 275 10.50 -25.05 17.47
N MET A 276 9.49 -25.87 17.16
CA MET A 276 8.24 -25.44 16.53
C MET A 276 7.17 -25.01 17.55
N LYS A 277 7.27 -25.47 18.81
CA LYS A 277 6.31 -25.13 19.87
C LYS A 277 6.20 -23.61 20.09
N PRO A 278 7.30 -22.84 20.22
CA PRO A 278 7.23 -21.39 20.39
C PRO A 278 6.57 -20.66 19.21
N ILE A 279 6.70 -21.20 17.99
CA ILE A 279 6.06 -20.66 16.80
C ILE A 279 4.54 -20.81 16.91
N TYR A 280 4.09 -22.01 17.28
CA TYR A 280 2.68 -22.30 17.44
C TYR A 280 2.04 -21.44 18.54
N GLU A 281 2.71 -21.33 19.69
CA GLU A 281 2.29 -20.44 20.79
C GLU A 281 2.22 -18.97 20.35
N CYS A 282 3.19 -18.52 19.56
CA CYS A 282 3.20 -17.16 18.99
C CYS A 282 1.95 -16.91 18.13
N VAL A 283 1.60 -17.85 17.24
CA VAL A 283 0.37 -17.76 16.42
C VAL A 283 -0.86 -17.68 17.33
N LEU A 284 -0.99 -18.60 18.30
CA LEU A 284 -2.15 -18.64 19.18
C LEU A 284 -2.30 -17.35 19.99
N ARG A 285 -1.20 -16.85 20.59
CA ARG A 285 -1.20 -15.59 21.36
C ARG A 285 -1.64 -14.39 20.52
N ILE A 286 -1.19 -14.28 19.27
CA ILE A 286 -1.61 -13.21 18.35
C ILE A 286 -3.12 -13.29 18.09
N TYR A 287 -3.66 -14.49 17.91
CA TYR A 287 -5.08 -14.67 17.61
C TYR A 287 -5.98 -14.58 18.83
N ASP A 288 -5.47 -14.84 20.03
CA ASP A 288 -6.16 -14.56 21.28
C ASP A 288 -6.29 -13.04 21.50
N ASP A 289 -5.23 -12.27 21.23
CA ASP A 289 -5.29 -10.80 21.19
C ASP A 289 -6.34 -10.34 20.17
N TYR A 290 -6.27 -10.85 18.94
CA TYR A 290 -7.19 -10.52 17.85
C TYR A 290 -8.65 -10.82 18.21
N GLU A 291 -8.92 -11.98 18.82
CA GLU A 291 -10.26 -12.40 19.22
C GLU A 291 -10.82 -11.52 20.34
N ARG A 292 -10.00 -11.16 21.33
CA ARG A 292 -10.38 -10.17 22.36
C ARG A 292 -10.74 -8.82 21.74
N ASP A 293 -9.96 -8.35 20.79
CA ASP A 293 -10.20 -7.06 20.16
C ASP A 293 -11.41 -7.09 19.22
N ALA A 294 -11.63 -8.19 18.51
CA ALA A 294 -12.85 -8.44 17.76
C ALA A 294 -14.08 -8.46 18.67
N ALA A 295 -14.00 -9.10 19.84
CA ALA A 295 -15.07 -9.14 20.82
C ALA A 295 -15.46 -7.74 21.34
N LYS A 296 -14.47 -6.92 21.72
CA LYS A 296 -14.68 -5.53 22.14
C LYS A 296 -15.42 -4.69 21.11
N GLN A 297 -15.24 -5.01 19.82
CA GLN A 297 -15.83 -4.30 18.70
C GLN A 297 -17.12 -4.96 18.17
N GLY A 298 -17.61 -6.03 18.81
CA GLY A 298 -18.79 -6.77 18.36
C GLY A 298 -18.60 -7.53 17.04
N LYS A 299 -17.37 -7.88 16.70
CA LYS A 299 -16.95 -8.42 15.40
C LYS A 299 -16.41 -9.85 15.44
N LEU A 300 -16.78 -10.67 16.43
CA LEU A 300 -16.31 -12.06 16.53
C LEU A 300 -16.50 -12.88 15.24
N PHE A 301 -17.44 -12.51 14.38
CA PHE A 301 -17.64 -13.11 13.06
C PHE A 301 -16.41 -13.04 12.13
N VAL A 302 -15.43 -12.16 12.39
CA VAL A 302 -14.20 -12.05 11.57
C VAL A 302 -13.15 -13.11 11.92
N VAL A 303 -13.19 -13.65 13.14
CA VAL A 303 -12.16 -14.55 13.68
C VAL A 303 -12.01 -15.83 12.87
N PRO A 304 -13.09 -16.55 12.49
CA PRO A 304 -12.96 -17.76 11.69
C PRO A 304 -12.28 -17.52 10.34
N TYR A 305 -12.58 -16.38 9.69
CA TYR A 305 -11.95 -16.03 8.44
C TYR A 305 -10.47 -15.69 8.62
N ALA A 306 -10.12 -14.90 9.65
CA ALA A 306 -8.73 -14.57 9.93
C ALA A 306 -7.88 -15.82 10.23
N LYS A 307 -8.38 -16.75 11.04
CA LYS A 307 -7.71 -18.05 11.31
C LYS A 307 -7.55 -18.86 10.00
N GLN A 308 -8.58 -18.88 9.15
CA GLN A 308 -8.53 -19.58 7.87
C GLN A 308 -7.43 -19.03 6.94
N THR A 309 -7.25 -17.71 6.87
CA THR A 309 -6.20 -17.12 6.01
C THR A 309 -4.79 -17.56 6.39
N VAL A 310 -4.52 -17.83 7.67
CA VAL A 310 -3.22 -18.36 8.12
C VAL A 310 -3.08 -19.84 7.83
N LYS A 311 -4.15 -20.62 8.01
CA LYS A 311 -4.17 -22.04 7.60
C LYS A 311 -3.86 -22.19 6.11
N ASP A 312 -4.44 -21.32 5.28
CA ASP A 312 -4.19 -21.30 3.83
C ASP A 312 -2.71 -21.06 3.50
N ILE A 313 -2.04 -20.16 4.24
CA ILE A 313 -0.59 -19.92 4.12
C ILE A 313 0.20 -21.16 4.49
N CYS A 314 -0.06 -21.78 5.65
CA CYS A 314 0.63 -23.00 6.08
C CYS A 314 0.49 -24.13 5.05
N ARG A 315 -0.71 -24.33 4.49
CA ARG A 315 -0.94 -25.30 3.40
C ARG A 315 -0.13 -24.98 2.16
N ALA A 316 -0.11 -23.71 1.76
CA ALA A 316 0.64 -23.27 0.59
C ALA A 316 2.16 -23.44 0.79
N GLN A 317 2.68 -23.14 1.97
CA GLN A 317 4.10 -23.28 2.29
C GLN A 317 4.54 -24.76 2.36
N SER A 318 3.76 -25.62 3.02
CA SER A 318 4.02 -27.08 3.02
C SER A 318 4.04 -27.65 1.60
N LYS A 319 3.06 -27.24 0.75
CA LYS A 319 3.03 -27.64 -0.66
C LYS A 319 4.24 -27.11 -1.44
N GLY A 320 4.64 -25.87 -1.18
CA GLY A 320 5.82 -25.24 -1.79
C GLY A 320 7.12 -25.97 -1.46
N LEU A 321 7.33 -26.33 -0.19
CA LEU A 321 8.51 -27.09 0.25
C LEU A 321 8.62 -28.43 -0.49
N LYS A 322 7.52 -29.17 -0.62
CA LYS A 322 7.49 -30.44 -1.37
C LYS A 322 7.91 -30.27 -2.83
N TRP A 323 7.51 -29.18 -3.48
CA TRP A 323 7.94 -28.88 -4.85
C TRP A 323 9.42 -28.54 -4.94
N THR A 324 9.95 -27.76 -4.00
CA THR A 324 11.38 -27.40 -3.97
C THR A 324 12.28 -28.63 -3.80
N LEU A 325 11.85 -29.63 -3.03
CA LEU A 325 12.62 -30.85 -2.74
C LEU A 325 12.41 -31.98 -3.76
N GLY A 326 11.94 -31.66 -4.98
CA GLY A 326 11.83 -32.62 -6.09
C GLY A 326 10.46 -33.30 -6.23
N GLY A 327 9.44 -32.83 -5.50
CA GLY A 327 8.06 -33.26 -5.71
C GLY A 327 7.50 -32.78 -7.05
N GLN A 328 6.62 -33.58 -7.64
CA GLN A 328 6.03 -33.26 -8.95
C GLN A 328 5.16 -31.99 -8.85
N MET A 329 5.56 -30.95 -9.60
CA MET A 329 4.76 -29.76 -9.80
C MET A 329 3.51 -30.13 -10.60
N THR A 330 2.31 -29.78 -10.13
CA THR A 330 1.05 -30.22 -10.75
C THR A 330 0.78 -29.48 -12.05
N SER A 331 0.51 -28.17 -11.97
CA SER A 331 0.23 -27.31 -13.11
C SER A 331 0.67 -25.88 -12.83
N PHE A 332 0.89 -25.09 -13.90
CA PHE A 332 1.20 -23.66 -13.77
C PHE A 332 0.06 -22.88 -13.08
N GLU A 333 -1.19 -23.27 -13.32
CA GLU A 333 -2.36 -22.65 -12.69
C GLU A 333 -2.38 -22.91 -11.18
N ASP A 334 -2.14 -24.15 -10.75
CA ASP A 334 -2.06 -24.48 -9.32
C ASP A 334 -0.92 -23.76 -8.62
N TYR A 335 0.22 -23.63 -9.32
CA TYR A 335 1.35 -22.85 -8.83
C TYR A 335 1.01 -21.37 -8.67
N LEU A 336 0.33 -20.78 -9.66
CA LEU A 336 -0.13 -19.39 -9.55
C LEU A 336 -1.11 -19.21 -8.39
N LYS A 337 -2.11 -20.07 -8.25
CA LYS A 337 -3.07 -20.03 -7.13
C LYS A 337 -2.37 -20.10 -5.78
N MET A 338 -1.46 -21.05 -5.62
CA MET A 338 -0.65 -21.17 -4.40
C MET A 338 0.18 -19.90 -4.15
N THR A 339 0.84 -19.39 -5.18
CA THR A 339 1.68 -18.20 -5.07
C THR A 339 0.86 -16.96 -4.69
N LEU A 340 -0.39 -16.84 -5.16
CA LEU A 340 -1.27 -15.74 -4.76
C LEU A 340 -1.58 -15.80 -3.26
N VAL A 341 -1.78 -16.99 -2.70
CA VAL A 341 -1.98 -17.16 -1.25
C VAL A 341 -0.74 -16.68 -0.49
N THR A 342 0.46 -17.08 -0.90
CA THR A 342 1.72 -16.68 -0.24
C THR A 342 2.09 -15.20 -0.40
N SER A 343 1.32 -14.41 -1.16
CA SER A 343 1.42 -12.94 -1.13
C SER A 343 1.05 -12.32 0.22
N CYS A 344 0.42 -13.10 1.11
CA CYS A 344 -0.01 -12.69 2.45
C CYS A 344 -1.08 -11.59 2.49
N ILE A 345 -1.60 -11.16 1.33
CA ILE A 345 -2.54 -10.04 1.26
C ILE A 345 -3.82 -10.27 2.05
N TYR A 346 -4.34 -11.51 2.04
CA TYR A 346 -5.55 -11.87 2.77
C TYR A 346 -5.34 -11.85 4.29
N VAL A 347 -4.16 -12.24 4.76
CA VAL A 347 -3.79 -12.15 6.18
C VAL A 347 -3.65 -10.68 6.59
N MET A 348 -3.01 -9.86 5.76
CA MET A 348 -2.88 -8.42 6.03
C MET A 348 -4.25 -7.73 6.07
N CYS A 349 -5.14 -8.01 5.11
CA CYS A 349 -6.52 -7.53 5.16
C CYS A 349 -7.19 -7.95 6.47
N SER A 350 -7.18 -9.26 6.79
CA SER A 350 -7.89 -9.78 7.96
C SER A 350 -7.36 -9.23 9.28
N ALA A 351 -6.06 -8.97 9.39
CA ALA A 351 -5.43 -8.35 10.56
C ALA A 351 -6.03 -6.99 10.94
N THR A 352 -6.59 -6.25 9.97
CA THR A 352 -7.17 -4.92 10.22
C THR A 352 -8.62 -4.93 10.70
N PHE A 353 -9.36 -6.03 10.49
CA PHE A 353 -10.82 -6.04 10.60
C PHE A 353 -11.40 -5.66 11.96
N PRO A 354 -10.82 -6.07 13.10
CA PRO A 354 -11.39 -5.70 14.40
C PRO A 354 -11.48 -4.18 14.55
N GLY A 355 -10.46 -3.44 14.12
CA GLY A 355 -10.42 -1.96 14.19
C GLY A 355 -11.19 -1.23 13.08
N MET A 356 -11.53 -1.87 11.97
CA MET A 356 -12.17 -1.20 10.82
C MET A 356 -13.69 -1.12 10.96
N LYS A 357 -14.26 0.09 11.12
CA LYS A 357 -15.70 0.30 11.32
C LYS A 357 -16.58 -0.27 10.19
N SER A 358 -16.11 -0.24 8.95
CA SER A 358 -16.87 -0.63 7.75
C SER A 358 -16.95 -2.15 7.51
N VAL A 359 -16.22 -2.97 8.27
CA VAL A 359 -16.17 -4.42 8.03
C VAL A 359 -17.47 -5.10 8.44
N SER A 360 -18.05 -5.84 7.50
CA SER A 360 -19.25 -6.65 7.69
C SER A 360 -19.05 -8.09 7.20
N LYS A 361 -20.08 -8.94 7.34
CA LYS A 361 -20.04 -10.31 6.81
C LYS A 361 -19.95 -10.32 5.28
N GLU A 362 -20.58 -9.34 4.63
CA GLU A 362 -20.52 -9.12 3.19
C GLU A 362 -19.11 -8.77 2.74
N THR A 363 -18.34 -8.02 3.54
CA THR A 363 -16.92 -7.76 3.26
C THR A 363 -16.12 -9.07 3.18
N ILE A 364 -16.35 -10.00 4.10
CA ILE A 364 -15.70 -11.33 4.08
C ILE A 364 -16.15 -12.14 2.86
N GLY A 365 -17.45 -12.13 2.54
CA GLY A 365 -18.00 -12.78 1.35
C GLY A 365 -17.36 -12.25 0.07
N TRP A 366 -17.23 -10.92 -0.05
CA TRP A 366 -16.56 -10.25 -1.15
C TRP A 366 -15.09 -10.66 -1.26
N LEU A 367 -14.33 -10.71 -0.16
CA LEU A 367 -12.93 -11.16 -0.20
C LEU A 367 -12.78 -12.63 -0.60
N ARG A 368 -13.70 -13.50 -0.15
CA ARG A 368 -13.73 -14.92 -0.54
C ARG A 368 -14.04 -15.13 -2.01
N SER A 369 -14.72 -14.18 -2.65
CA SER A 369 -14.94 -14.20 -4.11
C SER A 369 -13.71 -13.81 -4.94
N GLU A 370 -12.56 -13.59 -4.28
CA GLU A 370 -11.28 -13.23 -4.90
C GLU A 370 -11.41 -12.01 -5.84
N PRO A 371 -11.74 -10.83 -5.30
CA PRO A 371 -12.04 -9.68 -6.12
C PRO A 371 -10.80 -9.24 -6.89
N LYS A 372 -11.00 -8.77 -8.13
CA LYS A 372 -9.91 -8.44 -9.08
C LYS A 372 -8.84 -7.52 -8.48
N ILE A 373 -9.22 -6.57 -7.63
CA ILE A 373 -8.29 -5.65 -6.97
C ILE A 373 -7.32 -6.38 -6.02
N VAL A 374 -7.81 -7.36 -5.25
CA VAL A 374 -6.98 -8.14 -4.32
C VAL A 374 -6.07 -9.09 -5.09
N ILE A 375 -6.59 -9.75 -6.13
CA ILE A 375 -5.76 -10.59 -7.03
C ILE A 375 -4.66 -9.75 -7.68
N ALA A 376 -4.99 -8.57 -8.19
CA ALA A 376 -4.01 -7.68 -8.84
C ALA A 376 -2.91 -7.24 -7.86
N ALA A 377 -3.29 -6.83 -6.65
CA ALA A 377 -2.33 -6.45 -5.61
C ALA A 377 -1.44 -7.64 -5.18
N ALA A 378 -2.00 -8.84 -5.02
CA ALA A 378 -1.23 -10.07 -4.78
C ALA A 378 -0.23 -10.34 -5.91
N LYS A 379 -0.64 -10.23 -7.17
CA LYS A 379 0.24 -10.42 -8.33
C LYS A 379 1.40 -9.42 -8.34
N VAL A 380 1.13 -8.14 -8.05
CA VAL A 380 2.18 -7.11 -7.95
C VAL A 380 3.20 -7.47 -6.87
N CYS A 381 2.74 -7.87 -5.68
CA CYS A 381 3.62 -8.29 -4.59
C CYS A 381 4.53 -9.46 -5.02
N ILE A 382 3.95 -10.48 -5.64
CA ILE A 382 4.67 -11.69 -6.07
C ILE A 382 5.67 -11.39 -7.19
N TYR A 383 5.25 -10.67 -8.23
CA TYR A 383 6.14 -10.35 -9.34
C TYR A 383 7.30 -9.46 -8.90
N ALA A 384 7.04 -8.49 -8.00
CA ALA A 384 8.10 -7.68 -7.41
C ALA A 384 9.09 -8.52 -6.58
N ARG A 385 8.62 -9.46 -5.75
CA ARG A 385 9.47 -10.39 -4.97
C ARG A 385 10.35 -11.24 -5.91
N ARG A 386 9.77 -11.78 -6.99
CA ARG A 386 10.50 -12.66 -7.93
C ARG A 386 11.52 -11.93 -8.79
N LEU A 387 11.17 -10.76 -9.32
CA LEU A 387 12.11 -9.98 -10.12
C LEU A 387 13.35 -9.62 -9.30
N ARG A 388 13.20 -9.30 -8.01
CA ARG A 388 14.34 -9.05 -7.11
C ARG A 388 15.10 -10.32 -6.71
N GLY A 389 14.40 -11.43 -6.50
CA GLY A 389 15.02 -12.72 -6.17
C GLY A 389 15.90 -13.29 -7.29
N HIS A 390 15.53 -13.04 -8.56
CA HIS A 390 16.33 -13.47 -9.72
C HIS A 390 17.65 -12.71 -9.90
N TYR A 391 17.84 -11.53 -9.30
CA TYR A 391 19.11 -10.78 -9.37
C TYR A 391 20.09 -11.16 -8.24
N HIS A 392 19.71 -12.09 -7.36
CA HIS A 392 20.51 -12.55 -6.22
C HIS A 392 20.79 -14.06 -6.21
N MET A 393 20.48 -14.75 -7.31
CA MET A 393 21.06 -16.06 -7.68
C MET A 393 22.01 -15.84 -8.86
#